data_AF-A0A553DW06-F1
#
_entry.id   AF-A0A553DW06-F1
#
_cell.length_a   1.000
_cell.length_b   1.000
_cell.length_c   1.000
_cell.angle_alpha   90.00
_cell.angle_beta   90.00
_cell.angle_gamma   90.00
#
_symmetry.space_group_name_H-M   'P 1'
#
loop_
_entity.id
_entity.type
_entity.pdbx_description
1 polymer ?
#
loop_
_entity_poly.entity_id
_entity_poly.type
_entity_poly.pdbx_seq_one_letter_code
_entity_poly.pdbx_strand_id
1 'polypeptide(L)' 'MIQATIIPKKKDVHFSLPEDYIGKKIHAIFYVEDEIIDISAVISPKKPSDFFGIFNKEEADEFEKHTQQIRNEWSRII' A
#
# COMPACT_ATOMS: atom_id res chain seq x y z
N MET A 1 -15.24 17.40 2.93
CA MET A 1 -13.80 17.09 3.12
C MET A 1 -13.05 18.33 2.68
N ILE A 2 -12.34 18.99 3.59
CA ILE A 2 -11.52 20.17 3.26
C ILE A 2 -10.10 19.67 3.09
N GLN A 3 -9.56 19.78 1.88
CA GLN A 3 -8.15 19.50 1.60
C GLN A 3 -7.46 20.85 1.41
N ALA A 4 -6.44 21.11 2.23
CA ALA A 4 -5.67 22.34 2.17
C ALA A 4 -4.21 22.00 1.87
N THR A 5 -3.69 22.53 0.76
CA THR A 5 -2.25 22.48 0.42
C THR A 5 -1.59 23.72 0.96
N ILE A 6 -0.53 23.55 1.74
CA ILE A 6 0.10 24.66 2.47
C ILE A 6 1.58 24.64 2.19
N ILE A 7 2.07 25.79 1.72
CA ILE A 7 3.48 26.03 1.49
C ILE A 7 3.94 27.01 2.58
N PRO A 8 4.50 26.52 3.70
CA PRO A 8 4.91 27.38 4.80
C PRO A 8 6.06 28.29 4.36
N LYS A 9 5.82 29.62 4.39
CA LYS A 9 6.87 30.64 4.13
C LYS A 9 7.65 31.03 5.40
N LYS A 10 7.17 30.62 6.57
CA LYS A 10 7.76 30.86 7.89
C LYS A 10 7.63 29.58 8.74
N LYS A 11 8.30 29.56 9.89
CA LYS A 11 8.38 28.38 10.76
C LYS A 11 7.01 27.97 11.35
N ASP A 12 6.14 28.94 11.62
CA ASP A 12 4.88 28.70 12.32
C ASP A 12 3.67 28.77 11.37
N VAL A 13 2.80 27.75 11.43
CA VAL A 13 1.54 27.67 10.68
C VAL A 13 0.40 27.55 11.68
N HIS A 14 -0.56 28.47 11.62
CA HIS A 14 -1.73 28.48 12.48
C HIS A 14 -2.98 28.05 11.71
N PHE A 15 -3.78 27.17 12.33
CA PHE A 15 -5.04 26.68 11.80
C PHE A 15 -6.19 27.10 12.69
N SER A 16 -7.19 27.73 12.11
CA SER A 16 -8.48 27.95 12.75
C SER A 16 -9.49 26.99 12.16
N LEU A 17 -10.01 26.09 13.01
CA LEU A 17 -11.02 25.13 12.61
C LEU A 17 -12.41 25.80 12.65
N PRO A 18 -13.30 25.51 11.69
CA PRO A 18 -14.69 25.97 11.77
C PRO A 18 -15.43 25.34 12.96
N GLU A 19 -16.39 26.06 13.53
CA GLU A 19 -17.14 25.63 14.72
C GLU A 19 -17.82 24.26 14.54
N ASP A 20 -18.24 23.92 13.32
CA ASP A 20 -18.85 22.64 12.94
C ASP A 20 -17.96 21.40 13.15
N TYR A 21 -16.66 21.59 13.37
CA TYR A 21 -15.69 20.52 13.59
C TYR A 21 -15.37 20.29 15.07
N ILE A 22 -15.89 21.14 15.97
CA ILE A 22 -15.70 21.00 17.41
C ILE A 22 -16.43 19.73 17.90
N GLY A 23 -15.70 18.85 18.60
CA GLY A 23 -16.22 17.58 19.14
C GLY A 23 -16.22 16.40 18.15
N LYS A 24 -15.72 16.59 16.91
CA LYS A 24 -15.56 15.50 15.92
C LYS A 24 -14.12 15.03 15.86
N LYS A 25 -13.90 13.77 15.45
CA LYS A 25 -12.55 13.21 15.28
C LYS A 25 -11.91 13.79 14.01
N ILE A 26 -10.83 14.54 14.17
CA ILE A 26 -10.10 15.18 13.08
C ILE A 26 -8.77 14.46 12.92
N HIS A 27 -8.45 14.04 11.70
CA HIS A 27 -7.14 13.50 11.33
C HIS A 27 -6.42 14.56 10.49
N ALA A 28 -5.34 15.12 11.01
CA ALA A 28 -4.45 16.01 10.28
C ALA A 28 -3.18 15.24 9.92
N ILE A 29 -2.86 15.16 8.62
CA ILE A 29 -1.66 14.49 8.12
C ILE A 29 -0.86 15.56 7.37
N PHE A 30 0.40 15.72 7.76
CA PHE A 30 1.35 16.59 7.11
C PHE A 30 2.39 15.74 6.40
N TYR A 31 2.64 16.03 5.14
CA TYR A 31 3.65 15.38 4.33
C TYR A 31 4.29 16.43 3.42
N VAL A 32 5.55 16.26 3.08
CA VAL A 32 6.21 17.10 2.07
C VAL A 32 5.86 16.53 0.71
N GLU A 33 5.43 17.39 -0.22
CA GLU A 33 4.96 16.96 -1.55
C GLU A 33 6.06 16.24 -2.34
N ASP A 34 7.31 16.68 -2.22
CA ASP A 34 8.49 16.01 -2.81
C ASP A 34 8.63 14.54 -2.38
N GLU A 35 8.28 14.18 -1.14
CA GLU A 35 8.37 12.79 -0.66
C GLU A 35 7.33 11.87 -1.32
N ILE A 36 6.21 12.41 -1.81
CA ILE A 36 5.15 11.62 -2.46
C ILE A 36 5.52 11.27 -3.90
N ILE A 37 6.21 12.18 -4.59
CA ILE A 37 6.61 11.99 -5.99
C ILE A 37 7.50 10.75 -6.10
N ASP A 38 8.43 10.57 -5.16
CA ASP A 38 9.33 9.42 -5.14
C ASP A 38 8.58 8.09 -4.95
N ILE A 39 7.54 8.04 -4.12
CA ILE A 39 6.75 6.80 -3.91
C ILE A 39 5.99 6.40 -5.17
N SER A 40 5.44 7.39 -5.90
CA SER A 40 4.74 7.14 -7.17
C SER A 40 5.67 6.77 -8.32
N ALA A 41 6.92 7.25 -8.30
CA ALA A 41 7.95 6.92 -9.28
C ALA A 41 8.56 5.53 -9.03
N VAL A 42 8.64 5.09 -7.78
CA VAL A 42 9.20 3.77 -7.40
C VAL A 42 8.25 2.62 -7.72
N ILE A 43 6.93 2.86 -7.69
CA ILE A 43 5.92 1.83 -7.97
C ILE A 43 5.43 1.97 -9.41
N SER A 44 6.28 1.57 -10.36
CA SER A 44 5.79 1.32 -11.73
C SER A 44 4.65 0.31 -11.67
N PRO A 45 3.48 0.58 -12.29
CA PRO A 45 2.35 -0.35 -12.27
C PRO A 45 2.75 -1.63 -13.02
N LYS A 46 3.16 -2.67 -12.27
CA LYS A 46 3.55 -3.96 -12.84
C LYS A 46 2.33 -4.57 -13.51
N LYS A 47 2.47 -4.91 -14.79
CA LYS A 47 1.44 -5.62 -15.55
C LYS A 47 1.45 -7.08 -15.12
N PRO A 48 0.31 -7.80 -15.19
CA PRO A 48 0.29 -9.24 -14.94
C PRO A 48 1.33 -10.01 -15.76
N SER A 49 1.63 -9.54 -16.98
CA SER A 49 2.70 -10.05 -17.85
C SER A 49 4.11 -9.98 -17.25
N ASP A 50 4.39 -9.02 -16.35
CA ASP A 50 5.70 -8.89 -15.68
C ASP A 50 5.94 -9.98 -14.62
N PHE A 51 4.89 -10.76 -14.31
CA PHE A 51 4.96 -11.89 -13.39
C PHE A 51 5.00 -13.26 -14.11
N PHE A 52 4.89 -13.28 -15.45
CA PHE A 52 5.03 -14.51 -16.23
C PHE A 52 6.52 -14.83 -16.43
N GLY A 53 6.97 -15.96 -15.86
CA GLY A 53 8.32 -16.50 -16.09
C GLY A 53 9.30 -16.39 -14.92
N ILE A 54 8.86 -16.01 -13.72
CA ILE A 54 9.74 -15.94 -12.54
C ILE A 54 10.04 -17.33 -11.94
N PHE A 55 9.17 -18.31 -12.17
CA PHE A 55 9.41 -19.69 -11.71
C PHE A 55 10.28 -20.45 -12.70
N ASN A 56 11.47 -20.86 -12.26
CA ASN A 56 12.22 -21.90 -12.96
C ASN A 56 11.43 -23.22 -12.90
N LYS A 57 11.64 -24.12 -13.88
CA LYS A 57 10.88 -25.38 -13.99
C LYS A 57 10.93 -26.20 -12.69
N GLU A 58 12.07 -26.20 -12.03
CA GLU A 58 12.29 -26.92 -10.77
C GLU A 58 11.47 -26.33 -9.61
N GLU A 59 11.36 -25.00 -9.54
CA GLU A 59 10.58 -24.31 -8.50
C GLU A 59 9.07 -24.52 -8.72
N ALA A 60 8.63 -24.61 -9.98
CA ALA A 60 7.25 -24.92 -10.33
C ALA A 60 6.89 -26.37 -9.94
N ASP A 61 7.76 -27.34 -10.25
CA ASP A 61 7.59 -28.75 -9.87
C ASP A 61 7.56 -28.93 -8.34
N GLU A 62 8.40 -28.20 -7.60
CA GLU A 62 8.43 -28.23 -6.14
C GLU A 62 7.15 -27.64 -5.53
N PHE A 63 6.70 -26.50 -6.06
CA PHE A 63 5.45 -25.86 -5.63
C PHE A 63 4.23 -26.76 -5.89
N GLU A 64 4.19 -27.43 -7.04
CA GLU A 64 3.12 -28.37 -7.37
C GLU A 64 3.09 -29.55 -6.39
N LYS A 65 4.25 -30.15 -6.09
CA LYS A 65 4.37 -31.25 -5.11
C LYS A 65 3.93 -30.81 -3.72
N HIS A 66 4.35 -29.62 -3.28
CA HIS A 66 3.96 -29.07 -1.98
C HIS A 66 2.44 -28.86 -1.88
N THR A 67 1.83 -28.33 -2.94
CA THR A 67 0.38 -28.10 -3.01
C THR A 67 -0.41 -29.42 -2.98
N GLN A 68 0.10 -30.46 -3.66
CA GLN A 68 -0.49 -31.80 -3.61
C GLN A 68 -0.35 -32.44 -2.22
N GLN A 69 0.79 -32.28 -1.54
CA GLN A 69 0.99 -32.76 -0.18
C GLN A 69 0.00 -32.13 0.79
N ILE A 70 -0.14 -30.80 0.77
CA ILE A 70 -1.14 -30.09 1.58
C ILE A 70 -2.52 -30.66 1.29
N ARG A 71 -2.95 -30.72 0.02
CA ARG A 71 -4.28 -31.26 -0.33
C ARG A 71 -4.52 -32.65 0.24
N ASN A 72 -3.52 -33.53 0.17
CA ASN A 72 -3.59 -34.89 0.70
C ASN A 72 -3.65 -34.95 2.23
N GLU A 73 -3.00 -34.02 2.93
CA GLU A 73 -3.09 -33.91 4.39
C GLU A 73 -4.49 -33.47 4.82
N TRP A 74 -5.08 -32.49 4.14
CA TRP A 74 -6.44 -32.04 4.42
C TRP A 74 -7.49 -33.10 4.05
N SER A 75 -7.26 -33.91 3.01
CA SER A 75 -8.18 -35.00 2.63
C SER A 75 -8.11 -36.23 3.53
N ARG A 76 -7.10 -36.36 4.40
CA ARG A 76 -6.99 -37.45 5.39
C ARG A 76 -7.84 -37.20 6.65
N ILE A 77 -8.43 -36.01 6.78
CA ILE A 77 -9.24 -35.58 7.93
C ILE A 77 -10.75 -35.74 7.63
N ILE A 78 -11.12 -36.26 6.46
CA ILE A 78 -12.50 -36.59 6.05
C ILE A 78 -12.69 -38.10 6.05
#